data_AF-A0A7L5Y506-F1
#
_entry.id   AF-A0A7L5Y506-F1
#
_cell.length_a   1.000
_cell.length_b   1.000
_cell.length_c   1.000
_cell.angle_alpha   90.00
_cell.angle_beta   90.00
_cell.angle_gamma   90.00
#
_symmetry.space_group_name_H-M   'P 1'
#
loop_
_entity.id
_entity.type
_entity.pdbx_description
1 polymer ?
#
loop_
_entity_poly.entity_id
_entity_poly.type
_entity_poly.pdbx_seq_one_letter_code
_entity_poly.pdbx_strand_id
1 'polypeptide(L)'
;MQALSAQLERNRADQQARKEQARQLRDQAHAVQQQGRIAESIGLYKQSLALWPDKELEAFVAQLERGLANQQARKEQARQLRDQAHAVQQQGRIAESIGLYKQSLALWPDKELEAFVAQLERGLADQQARKAQAKQLRDQAHAVQQQGRIAEAIGLYKQSLALWPDKELEAFVGQLERGLAQARAAAARPSAPAPAPSAGPAGQAASNMNVDVVHNGPTRPSTFTLQEPRVLVWLQTYHWNQGRGAPRALWACATPPDAVSARGQPAAHRGKGVVNAYWNVRPGVLLPAGEYTVVDSDPSTWAQNAASQGAGHFRVETAPAGPAATAAQPRSRRRHRPQPQVSICARDWSAVGEPNPSRTANGPRVEKPRSRPTAVM
;
A
#
# COMPACT_ATOMS: atom_id res chain seq x y z
N MET A 1 77.29 -10.07 -75.02
CA MET A 1 76.81 -11.25 -74.27
C MET A 1 77.26 -11.24 -72.79
N GLN A 2 78.55 -11.00 -72.47
CA GLN A 2 79.06 -11.05 -71.07
C GLN A 2 78.49 -9.98 -70.10
N ALA A 3 78.18 -8.77 -70.57
CA ALA A 3 77.61 -7.72 -69.72
C ALA A 3 76.16 -8.02 -69.30
N LEU A 4 75.35 -8.57 -70.22
CA LEU A 4 73.96 -8.95 -69.97
C LEU A 4 73.86 -10.12 -68.97
N SER A 5 74.76 -11.11 -69.07
CA SER A 5 74.83 -12.22 -68.11
C SER A 5 75.23 -11.76 -66.71
N ALA A 6 76.21 -10.85 -66.59
CA ALA A 6 76.61 -10.30 -65.30
C ALA A 6 75.48 -9.49 -64.63
N GLN A 7 74.67 -8.78 -65.41
CA GLN A 7 73.53 -8.03 -64.90
C GLN A 7 72.36 -8.93 -64.46
N LEU A 8 72.11 -10.03 -65.18
CA LEU A 8 71.14 -11.04 -64.77
C LEU A 8 71.52 -11.73 -63.46
N GLU A 9 72.80 -12.09 -63.29
CA GLU A 9 73.28 -12.70 -62.04
C GLU A 9 73.19 -11.76 -60.84
N ARG A 10 73.51 -10.46 -61.02
CA ARG A 10 73.29 -9.43 -59.98
C ARG A 10 71.82 -9.29 -59.61
N ASN A 11 70.93 -9.23 -60.61
CA ASN A 11 69.49 -9.15 -60.37
C ASN A 11 68.96 -10.38 -59.62
N ARG A 12 69.47 -11.59 -59.91
CA ARG A 12 69.12 -12.82 -59.18
C ARG A 12 69.62 -12.81 -57.74
N ALA A 13 70.87 -12.39 -57.52
CA ALA A 13 71.45 -12.27 -56.19
C ALA A 13 70.69 -11.26 -55.33
N ASP A 14 70.35 -10.10 -55.89
CA ASP A 14 69.57 -9.07 -55.20
C ASP A 14 68.14 -9.54 -54.88
N GLN A 15 67.49 -10.27 -55.79
CA GLN A 15 66.17 -10.87 -55.53
C GLN A 15 66.24 -11.92 -54.41
N GLN A 16 67.27 -12.77 -54.40
CA GLN A 16 67.45 -13.78 -53.37
C GLN A 16 67.73 -13.16 -52.00
N ALA A 17 68.55 -12.11 -51.94
CA ALA A 17 68.83 -11.37 -50.70
C ALA A 17 67.56 -10.72 -50.13
N ARG A 18 66.73 -10.09 -50.98
CA ARG A 18 65.43 -9.52 -50.56
C ARG A 18 64.46 -10.57 -50.04
N LYS A 19 64.40 -11.73 -50.71
CA LYS A 19 63.54 -12.85 -50.29
C LYS A 19 63.96 -13.43 -48.94
N GLU A 20 65.26 -13.59 -48.71
CA GLU A 20 65.79 -14.07 -47.43
C GLU A 20 65.54 -13.05 -46.31
N GLN A 21 65.77 -11.77 -46.57
CA GLN A 21 65.47 -10.71 -45.60
C GLN A 21 63.97 -10.64 -45.26
N ALA A 22 63.08 -10.78 -46.26
CA ALA A 22 61.65 -10.85 -46.05
C ALA A 22 61.25 -12.06 -45.17
N ARG A 23 61.90 -13.21 -45.35
CA ARG A 23 61.71 -14.40 -44.52
C ARG A 23 62.13 -14.16 -43.07
N GLN A 24 63.30 -13.57 -42.84
CA GLN A 24 63.78 -13.23 -41.49
C GLN A 24 62.81 -12.28 -40.77
N LEU A 25 62.29 -11.26 -41.46
CA LEU A 25 61.28 -10.36 -40.89
C LEU A 25 59.97 -11.08 -40.57
N ARG A 26 59.56 -12.06 -41.38
CA ARG A 26 58.37 -12.89 -41.12
C ARG A 26 58.56 -13.78 -39.89
N ASP A 27 59.73 -14.39 -39.75
CA ASP A 27 60.06 -15.23 -38.60
C ASP A 27 60.11 -14.39 -37.30
N GLN A 28 60.68 -13.19 -37.37
CA GLN A 28 60.64 -12.22 -36.26
C GLN A 28 59.21 -11.78 -35.94
N ALA A 29 58.40 -11.45 -36.94
CA ALA A 29 57.01 -11.06 -36.76
C ALA A 29 56.20 -12.17 -36.08
N HIS A 30 56.42 -13.43 -36.46
CA HIS A 30 55.78 -14.58 -35.84
C HIS A 30 56.23 -14.74 -34.38
N ALA A 31 57.52 -14.59 -34.09
CA ALA A 31 58.03 -14.63 -32.71
C ALA A 31 57.41 -13.55 -31.81
N VAL A 32 57.31 -12.31 -32.32
CA VAL A 32 56.66 -11.18 -31.63
C VAL A 32 55.15 -11.41 -31.46
N GLN A 33 54.51 -12.06 -32.44
CA GLN A 33 53.10 -12.44 -32.36
C GLN A 33 52.83 -13.45 -31.24
N GLN A 34 53.69 -14.47 -31.09
CA GLN A 34 53.59 -15.47 -30.02
C GLN A 34 53.78 -14.85 -28.63
N GLN A 35 54.46 -13.70 -28.54
CA GLN A 35 54.56 -12.90 -27.32
C GLN A 35 53.32 -12.01 -27.07
N GLY A 36 52.29 -12.08 -27.92
CA GLY A 36 51.07 -11.28 -27.81
C GLY A 36 51.20 -9.83 -28.30
N ARG A 37 52.36 -9.44 -28.85
CA ARG A 37 52.65 -8.08 -29.35
C ARG A 37 52.14 -7.90 -30.78
N ILE A 38 50.83 -8.07 -30.97
CA ILE A 38 50.19 -8.14 -32.30
C ILE A 38 50.44 -6.90 -33.18
N ALA A 39 50.40 -5.69 -32.60
CA ALA A 39 50.61 -4.45 -33.34
C ALA A 39 52.02 -4.34 -33.96
N GLU A 40 53.02 -4.80 -33.24
CA GLU A 40 54.41 -4.80 -33.71
C GLU A 40 54.68 -5.92 -34.71
N SER A 41 54.06 -7.09 -34.50
CA SER A 41 54.04 -8.17 -35.48
C SER A 41 53.47 -7.73 -36.83
N ILE A 42 52.34 -7.00 -36.84
CA ILE A 42 51.77 -6.39 -38.07
C ILE A 42 52.80 -5.47 -38.75
N GLY A 43 53.52 -4.65 -37.98
CA GLY A 43 54.57 -3.78 -38.51
C GLY A 43 55.69 -4.54 -39.21
N LEU A 44 56.18 -5.63 -38.60
CA LEU A 44 57.21 -6.49 -39.17
C LEU A 44 56.73 -7.28 -40.41
N TYR A 45 55.49 -7.77 -40.40
CA TYR A 45 54.90 -8.40 -41.58
C TYR A 45 54.73 -7.43 -42.75
N LYS A 46 54.35 -6.17 -42.50
CA LYS A 46 54.30 -5.13 -43.54
C LYS A 46 55.68 -4.82 -44.12
N GLN A 47 56.72 -4.79 -43.29
CA GLN A 47 58.10 -4.65 -43.77
C GLN A 47 58.52 -5.84 -44.63
N SER A 48 58.15 -7.07 -44.25
CA SER A 48 58.35 -8.28 -45.06
C SER A 48 57.64 -8.18 -46.43
N LEU A 49 56.38 -7.73 -46.45
CA LEU A 49 55.60 -7.51 -47.69
C LEU A 49 56.18 -6.43 -48.60
N ALA A 50 56.78 -5.38 -48.03
CA ALA A 50 57.43 -4.32 -48.79
C ALA A 50 58.71 -4.81 -49.51
N LEU A 51 59.40 -5.80 -48.95
CA LEU A 51 60.57 -6.43 -49.56
C LEU A 51 60.20 -7.53 -50.57
N TRP A 52 59.18 -8.31 -50.26
CA TRP A 52 58.68 -9.40 -51.10
C TRP A 52 57.14 -9.53 -51.01
N PRO A 53 56.39 -9.18 -52.08
CA PRO A 53 54.94 -9.30 -52.09
C PRO A 53 54.47 -10.75 -51.97
N ASP A 54 53.53 -10.99 -51.06
CA ASP A 54 52.93 -12.28 -50.80
C ASP A 54 51.46 -12.09 -50.44
N LYS A 55 50.56 -12.60 -51.30
CA LYS A 55 49.11 -12.41 -51.14
C LYS A 55 48.56 -13.10 -49.89
N GLU A 56 49.13 -14.23 -49.48
CA GLU A 56 48.67 -14.95 -48.29
C GLU A 56 49.04 -14.17 -47.03
N LEU A 57 50.27 -13.65 -46.99
CA LEU A 57 50.74 -12.81 -45.90
C LEU A 57 49.96 -11.48 -45.82
N GLU A 58 49.65 -10.86 -46.96
CA GLU A 58 48.81 -9.65 -47.02
C GLU A 58 47.41 -9.90 -46.43
N ALA A 59 46.76 -11.01 -46.83
CA ALA A 59 45.47 -11.41 -46.27
C ALA A 59 45.53 -11.68 -44.76
N PHE A 60 46.62 -12.30 -44.28
CA PHE A 60 46.85 -12.56 -42.87
C PHE A 60 47.02 -11.27 -42.06
N VAL A 61 47.83 -10.33 -42.55
CA VAL A 61 48.00 -8.99 -41.93
C VAL A 61 46.65 -8.26 -41.87
N ALA A 62 45.89 -8.26 -42.97
CA ALA A 62 44.56 -7.64 -43.00
C ALA A 62 43.57 -8.28 -42.03
N GLN A 63 43.70 -9.58 -41.74
CA GLN A 63 42.91 -10.25 -40.70
C GLN A 63 43.34 -9.82 -39.29
N LEU A 64 44.64 -9.74 -39.01
CA LEU A 64 45.17 -9.28 -37.73
C LEU A 64 44.75 -7.83 -37.43
N GLU A 65 44.84 -6.95 -38.43
CA GLU A 65 44.41 -5.55 -38.32
C GLU A 65 42.91 -5.43 -38.05
N ARG A 66 42.08 -6.19 -38.77
CA ARG A 66 40.63 -6.25 -38.50
C ARG A 66 40.35 -6.76 -37.09
N GLY A 67 41.10 -7.75 -36.61
CA GLY A 67 40.99 -8.25 -35.24
C GLY A 67 41.26 -7.17 -34.21
N LEU A 68 42.37 -6.43 -34.37
CA LEU A 68 42.76 -5.33 -33.48
C LEU A 68 41.74 -4.17 -33.53
N ALA A 69 41.30 -3.78 -34.73
CA ALA A 69 40.30 -2.74 -34.92
C ALA A 69 38.96 -3.12 -34.27
N ASN A 70 38.50 -4.36 -34.45
CA ASN A 70 37.28 -4.86 -33.82
C ASN A 70 37.39 -4.90 -32.29
N GLN A 71 38.55 -5.30 -31.76
CA GLN A 71 38.80 -5.28 -30.33
C GLN A 71 38.74 -3.85 -29.77
N GLN A 72 39.40 -2.91 -30.44
CA GLN A 72 39.41 -1.50 -30.05
C GLN A 72 38.01 -0.88 -30.14
N ALA A 73 37.25 -1.18 -31.19
CA ALA A 73 35.87 -0.72 -31.36
C ALA A 73 34.95 -1.21 -30.23
N ARG A 74 35.06 -2.49 -29.84
CA ARG A 74 34.30 -3.05 -28.71
C ARG A 74 34.66 -2.37 -27.39
N LYS A 75 35.95 -2.14 -27.14
CA LYS A 75 36.43 -1.46 -25.93
C LYS A 75 35.92 -0.02 -25.86
N GLU A 76 35.94 0.70 -26.97
CA GLU A 76 35.42 2.06 -27.06
C GLU A 76 33.90 2.10 -26.87
N GLN A 77 33.17 1.19 -27.50
CA GLN A 77 31.72 1.07 -27.30
C GLN A 77 31.36 0.75 -25.84
N ALA A 78 32.11 -0.15 -25.19
CA ALA A 78 31.97 -0.43 -23.76
C ALA A 78 32.23 0.82 -22.89
N ARG A 79 33.24 1.63 -23.25
CA ARG A 79 33.50 2.90 -22.56
C ARG A 79 32.34 3.89 -22.70
N GLN A 80 31.81 4.06 -23.91
CA GLN A 80 30.66 4.94 -24.15
C GLN A 80 29.43 4.51 -23.34
N LEU A 81 29.15 3.20 -23.27
CA LEU A 81 28.06 2.67 -22.45
C LEU A 81 28.29 2.93 -20.95
N ARG A 82 29.53 2.81 -20.46
CA ARG A 82 29.86 3.18 -19.07
C ARG A 82 29.63 4.65 -18.80
N ASP A 83 30.05 5.53 -19.70
CA ASP A 83 29.91 6.98 -19.52
C ASP A 83 28.43 7.38 -19.52
N GLN A 84 27.62 6.77 -20.40
CA GLN A 84 26.15 6.92 -20.39
C GLN A 84 25.54 6.39 -19.09
N ALA A 85 25.95 5.20 -18.64
CA ALA A 85 25.48 4.61 -17.39
C ALA A 85 25.77 5.51 -16.19
N HIS A 86 26.96 6.12 -16.15
CA HIS A 86 27.35 7.06 -15.11
C HIS A 86 26.50 8.34 -15.14
N ALA A 87 26.24 8.90 -16.34
CA ALA A 87 25.34 10.05 -16.48
C ALA A 87 23.91 9.75 -16.01
N VAL A 88 23.38 8.58 -16.37
CA VAL A 88 22.05 8.10 -15.93
C VAL A 88 22.02 7.86 -14.42
N GLN A 89 23.11 7.37 -13.83
CA GLN A 89 23.24 7.20 -12.39
C GLN A 89 23.16 8.53 -11.63
N GLN A 90 23.84 9.57 -12.14
CA GLN A 90 23.80 10.92 -11.54
C GLN A 90 22.41 11.55 -11.58
N GLN A 91 21.55 11.13 -12.52
CA GLN A 91 20.14 11.53 -12.57
C GLN A 91 19.26 10.74 -11.58
N GLY A 92 19.84 9.84 -10.78
CA GLY A 92 19.12 8.99 -9.82
C GLY A 92 18.42 7.78 -10.45
N ARG A 93 18.60 7.54 -11.76
CA ARG A 93 17.98 6.42 -12.49
C ARG A 93 18.82 5.14 -12.37
N ILE A 94 19.03 4.69 -11.13
CA ILE A 94 19.97 3.61 -10.78
C ILE A 94 19.67 2.30 -11.54
N ALA A 95 18.40 1.93 -11.68
CA ALA A 95 18.02 0.67 -12.34
C ALA A 95 18.41 0.62 -13.84
N GLU A 96 18.26 1.74 -14.55
CA GLU A 96 18.66 1.84 -15.96
C GLU A 96 20.18 1.89 -16.10
N SER A 97 20.86 2.61 -15.20
CA SER A 97 22.32 2.65 -15.14
C SER A 97 22.93 1.23 -14.99
N ILE A 98 22.37 0.40 -14.11
CA ILE A 98 22.77 -1.02 -13.97
C ILE A 98 22.64 -1.76 -15.31
N GLY A 99 21.54 -1.54 -16.05
CA GLY A 99 21.33 -2.14 -17.37
C GLY A 99 22.41 -1.75 -18.38
N LEU A 100 22.78 -0.47 -18.43
CA LEU A 100 23.84 0.04 -19.31
C LEU A 100 25.23 -0.48 -18.92
N TYR A 101 25.54 -0.55 -17.62
CA TYR A 101 26.80 -1.14 -17.16
C TYR A 101 26.92 -2.63 -17.50
N LYS A 102 25.83 -3.40 -17.39
CA LYS A 102 25.81 -4.81 -17.83
C LYS A 102 26.03 -4.95 -19.33
N GLN A 103 25.47 -4.06 -20.14
CA GLN A 103 25.74 -4.03 -21.58
C GLN A 103 27.22 -3.75 -21.87
N SER A 104 27.84 -2.81 -21.14
CA SER A 104 29.29 -2.60 -21.23
C SER A 104 30.08 -3.86 -20.87
N LEU A 105 29.72 -4.54 -19.78
CA LEU A 105 30.39 -5.78 -19.35
C LEU A 105 30.29 -6.91 -20.38
N ALA A 106 29.16 -6.99 -21.10
CA ALA A 106 28.97 -7.96 -22.17
C ALA A 106 29.89 -7.70 -23.38
N LEU A 107 30.24 -6.44 -23.65
CA LEU A 107 31.18 -6.07 -24.71
C LEU A 107 32.65 -6.21 -24.29
N TRP A 108 32.95 -5.79 -23.06
CA TRP A 108 34.28 -5.83 -22.47
C TRP A 108 34.22 -6.20 -20.98
N PRO A 109 34.59 -7.43 -20.61
CA PRO A 109 34.61 -7.85 -19.22
C PRO A 109 35.60 -7.02 -18.38
N ASP A 110 35.12 -6.53 -17.25
CA ASP A 110 35.88 -5.70 -16.33
C ASP A 110 35.47 -6.05 -14.90
N LYS A 111 36.42 -6.53 -14.10
CA LYS A 111 36.15 -7.06 -12.75
C LYS A 111 35.76 -5.97 -11.76
N GLU A 112 36.33 -4.78 -11.90
CA GLU A 112 36.00 -3.65 -11.03
C GLU A 112 34.58 -3.18 -11.32
N LEU A 113 34.22 -3.09 -12.60
CA LEU A 113 32.88 -2.72 -13.02
C LEU A 113 31.83 -3.77 -12.60
N GLU A 114 32.15 -5.06 -12.70
CA GLU A 114 31.28 -6.15 -12.25
C GLU A 114 30.97 -6.02 -10.74
N ALA A 115 32.00 -5.76 -9.92
CA ALA A 115 31.83 -5.53 -8.49
C ALA A 115 30.98 -4.29 -8.19
N PHE A 116 31.19 -3.20 -8.94
CA PHE A 116 30.42 -1.98 -8.81
C PHE A 116 28.94 -2.19 -9.14
N VAL A 117 28.63 -2.89 -10.23
CA VAL A 117 27.25 -3.25 -10.61
C VAL A 117 26.59 -4.09 -9.52
N ALA A 118 27.29 -5.10 -8.98
CA ALA A 118 26.77 -5.94 -7.90
C ALA A 118 26.47 -5.13 -6.63
N GLN A 119 27.29 -4.12 -6.32
CA GLN A 119 27.05 -3.21 -5.20
C GLN A 119 25.79 -2.35 -5.43
N LEU A 120 25.61 -1.80 -6.64
CA LEU A 120 24.42 -1.02 -6.98
C LEU A 120 23.14 -1.87 -6.90
N GLU A 121 23.19 -3.11 -7.40
CA GLU A 121 22.07 -4.05 -7.33
C GLU A 121 21.71 -4.39 -5.88
N ARG A 122 22.72 -4.66 -5.05
CA ARG A 122 22.51 -4.89 -3.62
C ARG A 122 21.88 -3.68 -2.94
N GLY A 123 22.36 -2.47 -3.24
CA GLY A 123 21.78 -1.24 -2.68
C GLY A 123 20.31 -1.05 -3.06
N LEU A 124 19.94 -1.34 -4.32
CA LEU A 124 18.55 -1.27 -4.78
C LEU A 124 17.68 -2.34 -4.10
N ALA A 125 18.18 -3.57 -4.01
CA ALA A 125 17.48 -4.67 -3.33
C ALA A 125 17.30 -4.37 -1.83
N ASP A 126 18.32 -3.87 -1.15
CA ASP A 126 18.26 -3.49 0.27
C ASP A 126 17.24 -2.36 0.50
N GLN A 127 17.21 -1.37 -0.40
CA GLN A 127 16.22 -0.29 -0.34
C GLN A 127 14.79 -0.84 -0.47
N GLN A 128 14.55 -1.74 -1.43
CA GLN A 128 13.26 -2.39 -1.63
C GLN A 128 12.87 -3.27 -0.44
N ALA A 129 13.81 -4.04 0.11
CA ALA A 129 13.62 -4.89 1.27
C ALA A 129 13.23 -4.07 2.51
N ARG A 130 13.95 -2.97 2.79
CA ARG A 130 13.61 -2.06 3.89
C ARG A 130 12.22 -1.45 3.73
N LYS A 131 11.85 -1.04 2.51
CA LYS A 131 10.52 -0.51 2.23
C LYS A 131 9.43 -1.57 2.41
N ALA A 132 9.67 -2.81 1.96
CA ALA A 132 8.74 -3.93 2.15
C ALA A 132 8.58 -4.28 3.63
N GLN A 133 9.67 -4.33 4.39
CA GLN A 133 9.66 -4.57 5.82
C GLN A 133 8.92 -3.46 6.59
N ALA A 134 9.17 -2.20 6.24
CA ALA A 134 8.43 -1.06 6.79
C ALA A 134 6.93 -1.16 6.50
N LYS A 135 6.53 -1.57 5.28
CA LYS A 135 5.13 -1.82 4.95
C LYS A 135 4.53 -2.94 5.82
N GLN A 136 5.25 -4.06 5.99
CA GLN A 136 4.79 -5.17 6.83
C GLN A 136 4.57 -4.73 8.28
N LEU A 137 5.50 -3.95 8.85
CA LEU A 137 5.36 -3.41 10.20
C LEU A 137 4.17 -2.46 10.33
N ARG A 138 3.89 -1.62 9.31
CA ARG A 138 2.68 -0.80 9.26
C ARG A 138 1.41 -1.63 9.25
N ASP A 139 1.36 -2.68 8.44
CA ASP A 139 0.19 -3.55 8.32
C ASP A 139 -0.07 -4.28 9.65
N GLN A 140 0.99 -4.76 10.33
CA GLN A 140 0.91 -5.33 11.67
C GLN A 140 0.45 -4.31 12.72
N ALA A 141 1.03 -3.10 12.70
CA ALA A 141 0.63 -2.02 13.59
C ALA A 141 -0.85 -1.67 13.42
N HIS A 142 -1.35 -1.64 12.19
CA HIS A 142 -2.76 -1.41 11.89
C HIS A 142 -3.65 -2.53 12.45
N ALA A 143 -3.25 -3.80 12.31
CA ALA A 143 -3.98 -4.91 12.89
C ALA A 143 -4.01 -4.85 14.43
N VAL A 144 -2.89 -4.52 15.07
CA VAL A 144 -2.77 -4.33 16.53
C VAL A 144 -3.61 -3.13 16.99
N GLN A 145 -3.66 -2.06 16.20
CA GLN A 145 -4.52 -0.89 16.45
C GLN A 145 -6.01 -1.27 16.42
N GLN A 146 -6.43 -2.08 15.44
CA GLN A 146 -7.82 -2.58 15.37
C GLN A 146 -8.21 -3.46 16.55
N GLN A 147 -7.24 -4.07 17.23
CA GLN A 147 -7.44 -4.81 18.48
C GLN A 147 -7.48 -3.91 19.73
N GLY A 148 -7.39 -2.58 19.57
CA GLY A 148 -7.40 -1.61 20.68
C GLY A 148 -6.06 -1.47 21.42
N ARG A 149 -5.01 -2.18 20.99
CA ARG A 149 -3.67 -2.16 21.61
C ARG A 149 -2.84 -0.97 21.08
N ILE A 150 -3.31 0.25 21.34
CA ILE A 150 -2.77 1.49 20.74
C ILE A 150 -1.29 1.73 21.08
N ALA A 151 -0.87 1.46 22.32
CA ALA A 151 0.52 1.67 22.74
C ALA A 151 1.52 0.80 21.97
N GLU A 152 1.14 -0.43 21.63
CA GLU A 152 1.97 -1.37 20.88
C GLU A 152 1.95 -1.07 19.39
N ALA A 153 0.80 -0.66 18.85
CA ALA A 153 0.68 -0.16 17.48
C ALA A 153 1.62 1.04 17.24
N ILE A 154 1.67 2.00 18.17
CA ILE A 154 2.63 3.12 18.12
C ILE A 154 4.08 2.62 18.05
N GLY A 155 4.43 1.61 18.87
CA GLY A 155 5.76 1.00 18.86
C GLY A 155 6.12 0.40 17.49
N LEU A 156 5.20 -0.35 16.88
CA LEU A 156 5.39 -0.95 15.55
C LEU A 156 5.46 0.10 14.43
N TYR A 157 4.63 1.15 14.50
CA TYR A 157 4.71 2.25 13.54
C TYR A 157 6.03 3.02 13.63
N LYS A 158 6.55 3.25 14.83
CA LYS A 158 7.89 3.84 15.02
C LYS A 158 9.00 2.96 14.45
N GLN A 159 8.91 1.64 14.61
CA GLN A 159 9.85 0.71 13.99
C GLN A 159 9.79 0.77 12.46
N SER A 160 8.59 0.87 11.87
CA SER A 160 8.45 1.12 10.44
C SER A 160 9.13 2.42 10.01
N LEU A 161 8.91 3.51 10.75
CA LEU A 161 9.49 4.83 10.45
C LEU A 161 11.02 4.82 10.51
N ALA A 162 11.60 4.05 11.42
CA ALA A 162 13.06 3.88 11.53
C ALA A 162 13.67 3.18 10.30
N LEU A 163 12.92 2.26 9.66
CA LEU A 163 13.36 1.57 8.44
C LEU A 163 13.10 2.38 7.17
N TRP A 164 11.96 3.07 7.11
CA TRP A 164 11.56 3.91 5.99
C TRP A 164 10.83 5.17 6.48
N PRO A 165 11.47 6.35 6.41
CA PRO A 165 10.85 7.60 6.78
C PRO A 165 9.63 7.91 5.91
N ASP A 166 8.52 8.25 6.56
CA ASP A 166 7.26 8.56 5.91
C ASP A 166 6.55 9.65 6.73
N LYS A 167 6.43 10.85 6.15
CA LYS A 167 5.89 12.03 6.87
C LYS A 167 4.42 11.85 7.26
N GLU A 168 3.64 11.15 6.45
CA GLU A 168 2.22 10.91 6.76
C GLU A 168 2.09 9.95 7.93
N LEU A 169 2.91 8.90 7.94
CA LEU A 169 2.95 7.94 9.04
C LEU A 169 3.44 8.60 10.35
N GLU A 170 4.44 9.46 10.28
CA GLU A 170 4.93 10.22 11.44
C GLU A 170 3.83 11.10 12.05
N ALA A 171 3.09 11.83 11.22
CA ALA A 171 1.96 12.64 11.67
C ALA A 171 0.86 11.78 12.33
N PHE A 172 0.57 10.61 11.76
CA PHE A 172 -0.39 9.66 12.30
C PHE A 172 0.04 9.09 13.67
N VAL A 173 1.31 8.68 13.80
CA VAL A 173 1.87 8.24 15.09
C VAL A 173 1.74 9.34 16.13
N GLY A 174 2.06 10.59 15.78
CA GLY A 174 1.90 11.73 16.70
C GLY A 174 0.44 11.97 17.13
N GLN A 175 -0.55 11.69 16.28
CA GLN A 175 -1.96 11.73 16.65
C GLN A 175 -2.31 10.61 17.64
N LEU A 176 -1.88 9.37 17.37
CA LEU A 176 -2.10 8.23 18.26
C LEU A 176 -1.48 8.45 19.64
N GLU A 177 -0.27 9.00 19.70
CA GLU A 177 0.40 9.32 20.96
C GLU A 177 -0.35 10.36 21.78
N ARG A 178 -0.84 11.43 21.14
CA ARG A 178 -1.67 12.44 21.82
C ARG A 178 -2.96 11.81 22.36
N GLY A 179 -3.63 10.99 21.58
CA GLY A 179 -4.83 10.27 22.02
C GLY A 179 -4.56 9.35 23.21
N LEU A 180 -3.45 8.59 23.17
CA LEU A 180 -3.03 7.73 24.28
C LEU A 180 -2.67 8.53 25.54
N ALA A 181 -1.98 9.66 25.40
CA ALA A 181 -1.63 10.54 26.50
C ALA A 181 -2.88 11.16 27.15
N GLN A 182 -3.85 11.58 26.34
CA GLN A 182 -5.14 12.09 26.82
C GLN A 182 -5.94 11.01 27.56
N ALA A 183 -6.00 9.78 27.02
CA ALA A 183 -6.66 8.66 27.67
C ALA A 183 -6.01 8.30 29.02
N ARG A 184 -4.67 8.30 29.09
CA ARG A 184 -3.91 8.08 30.34
C ARG A 184 -4.13 9.21 31.34
N ALA A 185 -4.13 10.47 30.89
CA ALA A 185 -4.39 11.62 31.74
C ALA A 185 -5.82 11.64 32.30
N ALA A 186 -6.80 11.21 31.49
CA ALA A 186 -8.19 11.04 31.95
C ALA A 186 -8.31 9.93 32.99
N ALA A 187 -7.58 8.81 32.83
CA ALA A 187 -7.56 7.70 33.79
C ALA A 187 -6.80 8.02 35.09
N ALA A 188 -5.82 8.93 35.05
CA ALA A 188 -5.02 9.33 36.21
C ALA A 188 -5.64 10.47 37.04
N ARG A 189 -6.74 11.08 36.58
CA ARG A 189 -7.51 12.01 37.42
C ARG A 189 -8.15 11.22 38.56
N PRO A 190 -8.00 11.63 39.84
CA PRO A 190 -8.75 11.02 40.92
C PRO A 190 -10.25 11.13 40.58
N SER A 191 -10.97 10.03 40.79
CA SER A 191 -12.43 10.00 40.74
C SER A 191 -12.98 10.88 41.86
N ALA A 192 -13.03 12.19 41.62
CA ALA A 192 -14.01 13.03 42.27
C ALA A 192 -15.38 12.39 42.01
N PRO A 193 -16.27 12.30 43.01
CA PRO A 193 -17.62 11.82 42.78
C PRO A 193 -18.17 12.59 41.59
N ALA A 194 -18.62 11.85 40.57
CA ALA A 194 -19.21 12.46 39.38
C ALA A 194 -20.22 13.51 39.87
N PRO A 195 -20.12 14.78 39.44
CA PRO A 195 -21.25 15.67 39.66
C PRO A 195 -22.41 14.97 38.97
N ALA A 196 -23.41 14.59 39.76
CA ALA A 196 -24.68 14.12 39.25
C ALA A 196 -25.10 15.10 38.14
N PRO A 197 -25.58 14.63 36.98
CA PRO A 197 -25.98 15.51 35.90
C PRO A 197 -27.09 16.42 36.44
N SER A 198 -26.73 17.65 36.80
CA SER A 198 -27.66 18.71 37.18
C SER A 198 -28.30 19.20 35.89
N ALA A 199 -29.39 18.53 35.52
CA ALA A 199 -30.30 19.02 34.52
C ALA A 199 -30.87 20.36 35.00
N GLY A 200 -30.44 21.45 34.36
CA GLY A 200 -31.20 22.70 34.36
C GLY A 200 -32.53 22.52 33.59
N PRO A 201 -33.58 23.29 33.91
CA PRO A 201 -34.92 23.01 33.41
C PRO A 201 -35.16 23.54 31.98
N ALA A 202 -36.14 22.89 31.31
CA ALA A 202 -36.73 23.15 29.99
C ALA A 202 -35.83 22.91 28.75
N GLY A 203 -36.10 21.79 28.05
CA GLY A 203 -35.42 21.36 26.82
C GLY A 203 -34.33 20.33 27.09
N GLN A 204 -34.70 19.15 27.60
CA GLN A 204 -33.72 18.13 27.97
C GLN A 204 -33.09 17.56 26.70
N ALA A 205 -31.85 17.97 26.43
CA ALA A 205 -31.00 17.43 25.37
C ALA A 205 -30.00 16.45 25.97
N ALA A 206 -30.03 15.20 25.52
CA ALA A 206 -29.03 14.19 25.86
C ALA A 206 -28.16 13.96 24.62
N SER A 207 -26.85 14.15 24.75
CA SER A 207 -25.91 14.03 23.63
C SER A 207 -24.58 13.48 24.11
N ASN A 208 -24.05 12.51 23.37
CA ASN A 208 -22.66 12.06 23.50
C ASN A 208 -21.84 12.42 22.25
N MET A 209 -22.35 13.32 21.39
CA MET A 209 -21.63 13.85 20.24
C MET A 209 -20.39 14.63 20.69
N ASN A 210 -19.30 14.52 19.94
CA ASN A 210 -18.10 15.33 20.11
C ASN A 210 -17.35 15.43 18.77
N VAL A 211 -16.23 16.16 18.75
CA VAL A 211 -15.45 16.47 17.54
C VAL A 211 -14.23 15.56 17.36
N ASP A 212 -14.06 14.56 18.23
CA ASP A 212 -12.91 13.66 18.17
C ASP A 212 -13.04 12.69 16.98
N VAL A 213 -11.91 12.10 16.60
CA VAL A 213 -11.89 11.07 15.55
C VAL A 213 -12.78 9.91 15.95
N VAL A 214 -13.61 9.48 14.99
CA VAL A 214 -14.60 8.43 15.19
C VAL A 214 -14.20 7.12 14.53
N HIS A 215 -14.58 6.02 15.17
CA HIS A 215 -14.58 4.67 14.61
C HIS A 215 -16.04 4.21 14.45
N ASN A 216 -16.31 3.12 13.74
CA ASN A 216 -17.67 2.58 13.65
C ASN A 216 -17.84 1.35 14.55
N GLY A 217 -19.08 0.93 14.75
CA GLY A 217 -19.40 -0.28 15.52
C GLY A 217 -19.37 0.00 17.02
N PRO A 218 -20.43 0.58 17.59
CA PRO A 218 -20.57 0.73 19.02
C PRO A 218 -20.42 -0.62 19.74
N THR A 219 -19.62 -0.63 20.80
CA THR A 219 -19.36 -1.81 21.64
C THR A 219 -20.11 -1.75 22.96
N ARG A 220 -20.81 -0.66 23.23
CA ARG A 220 -21.67 -0.48 24.41
C ARG A 220 -23.03 0.09 24.01
N PRO A 221 -24.10 -0.23 24.77
CA PRO A 221 -25.41 0.38 24.56
C PRO A 221 -25.35 1.91 24.69
N SER A 222 -26.01 2.60 23.76
CA SER A 222 -26.18 4.05 23.81
C SER A 222 -27.43 4.39 24.62
N THR A 223 -27.28 4.75 25.89
CA THR A 223 -28.44 4.98 26.77
C THR A 223 -28.62 6.44 27.19
N PHE A 224 -29.87 6.82 27.48
CA PHE A 224 -30.22 8.08 28.13
C PHE A 224 -31.36 7.84 29.13
N THR A 225 -31.50 8.73 30.12
CA THR A 225 -32.55 8.63 31.14
C THR A 225 -33.47 9.84 31.09
N LEU A 226 -34.75 9.61 31.34
CA LEU A 226 -35.77 10.64 31.54
C LEU A 226 -36.29 10.55 32.97
N GLN A 227 -36.27 11.66 33.69
CA GLN A 227 -36.76 11.71 35.08
C GLN A 227 -38.29 11.91 35.15
N GLU A 228 -38.89 12.40 34.08
CA GLU A 228 -40.32 12.68 33.95
C GLU A 228 -40.78 12.38 32.51
N PRO A 229 -42.08 12.19 32.25
CA PRO A 229 -42.58 11.99 30.89
C PRO A 229 -42.28 13.18 29.96
N ARG A 230 -41.71 12.91 28.78
CA ARG A 230 -41.34 13.95 27.79
C ARG A 230 -41.67 13.52 26.37
N VAL A 231 -41.88 14.47 25.47
CA VAL A 231 -42.08 14.19 24.04
C VAL A 231 -40.72 14.14 23.36
N LEU A 232 -40.37 13.02 22.72
CA LEU A 232 -39.18 12.90 21.87
C LEU A 232 -39.40 13.68 20.58
N VAL A 233 -38.80 14.87 20.48
CA VAL A 233 -38.99 15.79 19.35
C VAL A 233 -37.92 15.65 18.29
N TRP A 234 -36.72 15.19 18.66
CA TRP A 234 -35.63 15.01 17.72
C TRP A 234 -34.65 13.95 18.20
N LEU A 235 -34.20 13.09 17.29
CA LEU A 235 -33.11 12.14 17.51
C LEU A 235 -32.21 12.15 16.28
N GLN A 236 -30.90 12.15 16.54
CA GLN A 236 -29.86 12.06 15.52
C GLN A 236 -28.85 10.98 15.85
N THR A 237 -28.40 10.26 14.83
CA THR A 237 -27.20 9.41 14.88
C THR A 237 -26.16 9.87 13.85
N TYR A 238 -24.89 9.57 14.12
CA TYR A 238 -23.76 9.93 13.26
C TYR A 238 -23.07 8.69 12.68
N HIS A 239 -22.83 8.69 11.38
CA HIS A 239 -22.36 7.57 10.57
C HIS A 239 -21.24 8.03 9.62
N TRP A 240 -20.13 8.52 10.17
CA TRP A 240 -18.99 8.92 9.33
C TRP A 240 -18.55 7.79 8.39
N ASN A 241 -18.55 6.56 8.89
CA ASN A 241 -18.32 5.33 8.12
C ASN A 241 -17.10 5.38 7.18
N GLN A 242 -15.93 5.75 7.72
CA GLN A 242 -14.70 5.89 6.92
C GLN A 242 -14.84 6.87 5.73
N GLY A 243 -15.70 7.89 5.87
CA GLY A 243 -16.01 8.85 4.81
C GLY A 243 -17.05 8.38 3.79
N ARG A 244 -17.71 7.23 4.00
CA ARG A 244 -18.71 6.67 3.08
C ARG A 244 -20.15 7.02 3.43
N GLY A 245 -20.42 7.43 4.67
CA GLY A 245 -21.79 7.57 5.16
C GLY A 245 -22.51 6.22 5.34
N ALA A 246 -23.77 6.26 5.75
CA ALA A 246 -24.64 5.09 5.79
C ALA A 246 -25.83 5.29 4.84
N PRO A 247 -26.24 4.31 4.00
CA PRO A 247 -27.36 4.46 3.07
C PRO A 247 -28.74 4.26 3.73
N ARG A 248 -28.79 3.58 4.88
CA ARG A 248 -29.99 3.33 5.67
C ARG A 248 -29.60 3.32 7.15
N ALA A 249 -30.07 4.28 7.92
CA ALA A 249 -29.88 4.24 9.37
C ALA A 249 -31.13 4.68 10.15
N LEU A 250 -31.09 4.30 11.44
CA LEU A 250 -31.99 4.56 12.55
C LEU A 250 -33.28 3.73 12.72
N TRP A 251 -33.34 3.02 13.87
CA TRP A 251 -34.54 2.52 14.57
C TRP A 251 -34.33 2.63 16.09
N ALA A 252 -35.00 3.54 16.80
CA ALA A 252 -34.89 3.61 18.26
C ALA A 252 -35.87 2.65 18.96
N CYS A 253 -35.43 1.93 20.01
CA CYS A 253 -36.31 1.07 20.81
C CYS A 253 -36.19 1.38 22.30
N ALA A 254 -37.28 1.80 22.91
CA ALA A 254 -37.47 1.77 24.36
C ALA A 254 -38.11 0.43 24.75
N THR A 255 -37.61 -0.27 25.77
CA THR A 255 -38.32 -1.43 26.34
C THR A 255 -38.33 -1.44 27.86
N PRO A 256 -39.47 -1.80 28.52
CA PRO A 256 -40.80 -2.07 27.96
C PRO A 256 -41.96 -1.24 28.59
N PRO A 257 -43.13 -1.07 27.92
CA PRO A 257 -43.49 -1.33 26.52
C PRO A 257 -44.08 -0.10 25.80
N ASP A 258 -43.50 0.28 24.66
CA ASP A 258 -44.16 0.85 23.47
C ASP A 258 -43.03 1.24 22.51
N ALA A 259 -42.63 0.30 21.67
CA ALA A 259 -41.49 0.46 20.77
C ALA A 259 -41.77 1.59 19.76
N VAL A 260 -41.15 2.75 19.97
CA VAL A 260 -41.24 3.90 19.05
C VAL A 260 -40.40 3.63 17.81
N SER A 261 -40.96 2.94 16.83
CA SER A 261 -40.32 2.75 15.53
C SER A 261 -40.49 3.99 14.66
N ALA A 262 -39.40 4.70 14.40
CA ALA A 262 -39.38 5.80 13.44
C ALA A 262 -38.18 5.65 12.50
N ARG A 263 -38.40 5.86 11.18
CA ARG A 263 -37.32 5.86 10.19
C ARG A 263 -36.75 7.27 10.05
N GLY A 264 -35.44 7.41 10.19
CA GLY A 264 -34.75 8.66 9.94
C GLY A 264 -34.62 8.98 8.45
N GLN A 265 -34.30 10.23 8.14
CA GLN A 265 -33.86 10.67 6.82
C GLN A 265 -32.44 11.23 6.93
N PRO A 266 -31.61 11.12 5.87
CA PRO A 266 -30.29 11.71 5.87
C PRO A 266 -30.40 13.24 5.94
N ALA A 267 -29.62 13.85 6.84
CA ALA A 267 -29.59 15.30 6.97
C ALA A 267 -28.72 15.92 5.86
N ALA A 268 -29.25 16.94 5.18
CA ALA A 268 -28.48 17.69 4.19
C ALA A 268 -27.40 18.54 4.88
N HIS A 269 -26.12 18.31 4.56
CA HIS A 269 -25.02 19.18 4.98
C HIS A 269 -24.48 19.98 3.79
N ARG A 270 -24.54 21.31 3.88
CA ARG A 270 -23.71 22.22 3.09
C ARG A 270 -22.43 22.48 3.88
N GLY A 271 -21.29 22.01 3.37
CA GLY A 271 -19.96 22.27 3.93
C GLY A 271 -19.26 21.02 4.48
N LYS A 272 -18.26 20.55 3.70
CA LYS A 272 -17.24 19.52 3.97
C LYS A 272 -17.72 18.11 4.41
N GLY A 273 -18.14 17.31 3.42
CA GLY A 273 -17.28 16.16 3.05
C GLY A 273 -17.84 14.74 3.02
N VAL A 274 -18.95 14.39 3.67
CA VAL A 274 -19.48 13.00 3.66
C VAL A 274 -21.00 12.98 3.51
N VAL A 275 -21.48 12.34 2.43
CA VAL A 275 -22.91 12.16 2.15
C VAL A 275 -23.50 11.15 3.15
N ASN A 276 -24.73 11.37 3.63
CA ASN A 276 -25.44 10.50 4.56
C ASN A 276 -24.70 10.20 5.89
N ALA A 277 -23.93 11.17 6.39
CA ALA A 277 -23.23 11.03 7.67
C ALA A 277 -24.14 11.27 8.89
N TYR A 278 -25.23 12.03 8.76
CA TYR A 278 -26.16 12.28 9.86
C TYR A 278 -27.55 11.80 9.49
N TRP A 279 -28.22 11.13 10.44
CA TRP A 279 -29.56 10.60 10.29
C TRP A 279 -30.45 11.19 11.35
N ASN A 280 -31.47 11.95 10.94
CA ASN A 280 -32.36 12.66 11.85
C ASN A 280 -33.77 12.10 11.79
N VAL A 281 -34.45 12.03 12.92
CA VAL A 281 -35.87 11.70 13.03
C VAL A 281 -36.56 12.63 14.01
N ARG A 282 -37.85 12.89 13.77
CA ARG A 282 -38.71 13.70 14.63
C ARG A 282 -39.97 12.91 14.99
N PRO A 283 -39.91 12.03 16.00
CA PRO A 283 -40.99 11.08 16.28
C PRO A 283 -42.25 11.74 16.84
N GLY A 284 -42.11 12.77 17.68
CA GLY A 284 -43.24 13.42 18.35
C GLY A 284 -43.95 12.51 19.36
N VAL A 285 -43.26 11.51 19.90
CA VAL A 285 -43.86 10.48 20.77
C VAL A 285 -43.59 10.78 22.24
N LEU A 286 -44.61 10.59 23.08
CA LEU A 286 -44.49 10.66 24.53
C LEU A 286 -43.70 9.46 25.06
N LEU A 287 -42.61 9.74 25.74
CA LEU A 287 -41.78 8.79 26.46
C LEU A 287 -42.03 8.97 27.97
N PRO A 288 -42.44 7.92 28.70
CA PRO A 288 -42.48 7.93 30.16
C PRO A 288 -41.11 8.24 30.81
N ALA A 289 -41.09 8.52 32.12
CA ALA A 289 -39.83 8.49 32.86
C ALA A 289 -39.21 7.07 32.80
N GLY A 290 -37.90 6.97 32.60
CA GLY A 290 -37.23 5.69 32.45
C GLY A 290 -35.86 5.78 31.80
N GLU A 291 -35.20 4.63 31.67
CA GLU A 291 -33.98 4.46 30.90
C GLU A 291 -34.30 3.98 29.49
N TYR A 292 -33.61 4.57 28.52
CA TYR A 292 -33.85 4.37 27.10
C TYR A 292 -32.55 4.01 26.40
N THR A 293 -32.62 3.08 25.45
CA THR A 293 -31.50 2.72 24.58
C THR A 293 -31.78 3.22 23.17
N VAL A 294 -30.85 3.99 22.61
CA VAL A 294 -30.85 4.30 21.19
C VAL A 294 -30.32 3.07 20.45
N VAL A 295 -31.12 2.58 19.51
CA VAL A 295 -30.74 1.48 18.62
C VAL A 295 -30.55 2.08 17.23
N ASP A 296 -29.60 1.54 16.48
CA ASP A 296 -29.41 1.88 15.08
C ASP A 296 -29.62 0.64 14.22
N SER A 297 -30.22 0.82 13.03
CA SER A 297 -30.51 -0.28 12.11
C SER A 297 -29.25 -0.85 11.44
N ASP A 298 -28.15 -0.10 11.42
CA ASP A 298 -26.83 -0.54 10.93
C ASP A 298 -25.70 -0.09 11.88
N PRO A 299 -25.56 -0.74 13.06
CA PRO A 299 -24.55 -0.38 14.05
C PRO A 299 -23.12 -0.45 13.51
N SER A 300 -22.87 -1.26 12.48
CA SER A 300 -21.54 -1.41 11.85
C SER A 300 -21.04 -0.12 11.21
N THR A 301 -21.95 0.81 10.89
CA THR A 301 -21.65 2.12 10.31
C THR A 301 -21.79 3.27 11.33
N TRP A 302 -22.32 2.98 12.52
CA TRP A 302 -22.59 3.96 13.55
C TRP A 302 -21.29 4.40 14.23
N ALA A 303 -21.01 5.69 14.14
CA ALA A 303 -19.80 6.30 14.68
C ALA A 303 -19.80 6.28 16.21
N GLN A 304 -18.65 6.02 16.81
CA GLN A 304 -18.36 6.04 18.24
C GLN A 304 -16.91 6.48 18.45
N ASN A 305 -16.56 6.87 19.67
CA ASN A 305 -15.17 7.04 20.06
C ASN A 305 -14.92 6.78 21.55
N ALA A 306 -13.69 7.00 21.97
CA ALA A 306 -13.30 6.81 23.37
C ALA A 306 -14.09 7.72 24.33
N ALA A 307 -14.42 8.94 23.93
CA ALA A 307 -15.20 9.88 24.75
C ALA A 307 -16.66 9.44 24.92
N SER A 308 -17.24 8.73 23.95
CA SER A 308 -18.52 8.04 24.12
C SER A 308 -18.41 6.70 24.84
N GLN A 309 -17.20 6.29 25.25
CA GLN A 309 -16.90 5.02 25.89
C GLN A 309 -17.40 3.80 25.08
N GLY A 310 -17.36 3.88 23.75
CA GLY A 310 -17.87 2.83 22.86
C GLY A 310 -19.38 2.84 22.64
N ALA A 311 -20.12 3.81 23.20
CA ALA A 311 -21.51 4.06 22.81
C ALA A 311 -21.55 4.77 21.45
N GLY A 312 -22.54 4.45 20.62
CA GLY A 312 -22.75 5.13 19.36
C GLY A 312 -23.14 6.59 19.56
N HIS A 313 -22.66 7.47 18.70
CA HIS A 313 -22.93 8.91 18.77
C HIS A 313 -24.39 9.20 18.45
N PHE A 314 -25.09 9.73 19.44
CA PHE A 314 -26.47 10.19 19.31
C PHE A 314 -26.65 11.56 19.95
N ARG A 315 -27.71 12.22 19.53
CA ARG A 315 -28.29 13.36 20.23
C ARG A 315 -29.80 13.24 20.22
N VAL A 316 -30.38 13.39 21.39
CA VAL A 316 -31.82 13.37 21.66
C VAL A 316 -32.22 14.74 22.16
N GLU A 317 -33.33 15.26 21.65
CA GLU A 317 -34.00 16.43 22.20
C GLU A 317 -35.43 16.07 22.56
N THR A 318 -35.84 16.55 23.73
CA THR A 318 -37.17 16.31 24.26
C THR A 318 -37.85 17.61 24.67
N ALA A 319 -39.17 17.65 24.52
CA ALA A 319 -40.02 18.75 24.98
C ALA A 319 -40.84 18.32 26.21
N PRO A 320 -41.23 19.25 27.10
CA PRO A 320 -42.19 18.95 28.17
C PRO A 320 -43.47 18.32 27.60
N ALA A 321 -43.97 17.28 28.27
CA ALA A 321 -45.32 16.81 28.00
C ALA A 321 -46.29 17.89 28.51
N GLY A 322 -46.97 18.60 27.60
CA GLY A 322 -47.95 19.61 27.99
C GLY A 322 -49.06 19.00 28.87
N PRO A 323 -49.82 19.83 29.63
CA PRO A 323 -50.82 19.36 30.60
C PRO A 323 -51.98 18.52 30.02
N ALA A 324 -52.04 18.33 28.69
CA ALA A 324 -53.04 17.50 28.01
C ALA A 324 -52.54 16.08 27.66
N ALA A 325 -51.27 15.73 27.90
CA ALA A 325 -50.70 14.44 27.50
C ALA A 325 -50.78 13.34 28.59
N THR A 326 -51.21 13.68 29.81
CA THR A 326 -51.24 12.77 30.96
C THR A 326 -52.48 11.87 31.03
N ALA A 327 -53.39 11.96 30.05
CA ALA A 327 -54.66 11.21 30.04
C ALA A 327 -54.90 10.49 28.70
N ALA A 328 -54.06 9.51 28.38
CA ALA A 328 -54.38 8.52 27.36
C ALA A 328 -53.84 7.15 27.78
N GLN A 329 -54.53 6.50 28.72
CA GLN A 329 -54.46 5.04 28.84
C GLN A 329 -54.96 4.40 27.53
N PRO A 330 -54.34 3.32 27.03
CA PRO A 330 -54.84 2.65 25.84
C PRO A 330 -56.19 2.01 26.14
N ARG A 331 -57.25 2.55 25.53
CA ARG A 331 -58.57 1.91 25.50
C ARG A 331 -58.44 0.58 24.77
N SER A 332 -58.65 -0.50 25.51
CA SER A 332 -58.85 -1.84 24.96
C SER A 332 -60.16 -1.91 24.16
N ARG A 333 -60.07 -2.36 22.89
CA ARG A 333 -61.10 -2.93 21.98
C ARG A 333 -60.56 -2.73 20.55
N ARG A 334 -60.40 -3.70 19.65
CA ARG A 334 -61.13 -4.95 19.37
C ARG A 334 -60.17 -5.97 18.72
N ARG A 335 -60.53 -7.25 18.87
CA ARG A 335 -59.91 -8.45 18.29
C ARG A 335 -59.82 -8.38 16.75
N HIS A 336 -58.63 -8.55 16.19
CA HIS A 336 -58.44 -9.15 14.87
C HIS A 336 -57.14 -10.00 14.81
N ARG A 337 -57.36 -11.27 14.46
CA ARG A 337 -56.52 -12.39 13.98
C ARG A 337 -54.98 -12.24 14.04
N PRO A 338 -54.24 -13.24 14.55
CA PRO A 338 -52.79 -13.17 14.69
C PRO A 338 -52.13 -13.29 13.30
N GLN A 339 -51.59 -12.18 12.82
CA GLN A 339 -50.46 -12.20 11.90
C GLN A 339 -49.20 -12.38 12.78
N PRO A 340 -48.21 -13.21 12.40
CA PRO A 340 -46.96 -13.27 13.14
C PRO A 340 -46.24 -11.94 12.95
N GLN A 341 -46.48 -11.00 13.86
CA GLN A 341 -45.60 -9.87 14.04
C GLN A 341 -44.28 -10.46 14.52
N VAL A 342 -43.29 -10.47 13.62
CA VAL A 342 -41.93 -10.80 13.97
C VAL A 342 -41.46 -9.73 14.94
N SER A 343 -41.57 -10.02 16.24
CA SER A 343 -40.91 -9.27 17.30
C SER A 343 -39.42 -9.30 17.02
N ILE A 344 -38.85 -8.16 16.61
CA ILE A 344 -37.40 -7.98 16.53
C ILE A 344 -37.03 -6.89 17.54
N CYS A 345 -37.33 -7.16 18.79
CA CYS A 345 -36.58 -6.62 19.92
C CYS A 345 -35.97 -7.85 20.60
N ALA A 346 -34.65 -7.91 20.66
CA ALA A 346 -33.82 -9.08 21.01
C ALA A 346 -33.61 -10.09 19.85
N ARG A 347 -32.53 -9.87 19.09
CA ARG A 347 -31.53 -10.93 18.95
C ARG A 347 -30.32 -10.49 19.77
N ASP A 348 -30.19 -11.17 20.90
CA ASP A 348 -29.07 -11.27 21.82
C ASP A 348 -27.80 -10.50 21.46
N TRP A 349 -27.46 -9.53 22.31
CA TRP A 349 -26.13 -8.92 22.40
C TRP A 349 -25.05 -9.90 22.95
N SER A 350 -25.37 -11.20 23.04
CA SER A 350 -24.54 -12.22 23.70
C SER A 350 -23.76 -13.13 22.74
N ALA A 351 -23.79 -12.88 21.42
CA ALA A 351 -23.20 -13.78 20.41
C ALA A 351 -22.10 -13.15 19.54
N VAL A 352 -21.24 -12.31 20.11
CA VAL A 352 -19.93 -11.99 19.53
C VAL A 352 -18.85 -12.66 20.38
N GLY A 353 -18.88 -13.99 20.42
CA GLY A 353 -17.87 -14.84 21.04
C GLY A 353 -16.83 -15.28 20.01
N GLU A 354 -15.57 -14.99 20.32
CA GLU A 354 -14.28 -15.59 19.91
C GLU A 354 -14.07 -16.18 18.49
N PRO A 355 -12.88 -15.97 17.88
CA PRO A 355 -12.49 -16.67 16.66
C PRO A 355 -12.12 -18.14 16.95
N ASN A 356 -12.83 -19.10 16.36
CA ASN A 356 -12.48 -20.53 16.44
C ASN A 356 -11.39 -20.89 15.40
N PRO A 357 -10.19 -21.36 15.81
CA PRO A 357 -9.14 -21.79 14.91
C PRO A 357 -9.17 -23.31 14.78
N SER A 358 -10.03 -23.88 13.93
CA SER A 358 -9.95 -25.30 13.50
C SER A 358 -11.04 -25.66 12.49
N ARG A 359 -10.77 -25.54 11.19
CA ARG A 359 -11.34 -26.48 10.22
C ARG A 359 -10.55 -26.48 8.91
N THR A 360 -9.78 -27.56 8.77
CA THR A 360 -9.12 -28.00 7.55
C THR A 360 -10.13 -28.44 6.48
N ALA A 361 -9.75 -28.15 5.23
CA ALA A 361 -10.01 -28.85 3.96
C ALA A 361 -11.45 -29.15 3.51
N ASN A 362 -11.85 -28.60 2.34
CA ASN A 362 -11.96 -29.38 1.09
C ASN A 362 -12.29 -28.50 -0.14
N GLY A 363 -11.73 -28.88 -1.28
CA GLY A 363 -11.73 -28.13 -2.55
C GLY A 363 -13.07 -28.04 -3.31
N PRO A 364 -13.07 -27.41 -4.50
CA PRO A 364 -14.30 -26.96 -5.17
C PRO A 364 -14.97 -28.10 -5.94
N ARG A 365 -16.28 -28.27 -5.73
CA ARG A 365 -17.13 -29.18 -6.52
C ARG A 365 -17.83 -28.41 -7.63
N VAL A 366 -17.59 -28.84 -8.86
CA VAL A 366 -18.17 -28.32 -10.10
C VAL A 366 -19.67 -28.65 -10.18
N GLU A 367 -20.52 -27.66 -10.37
CA GLU A 367 -21.95 -27.82 -10.66
C GLU A 367 -22.19 -27.96 -12.18
N LYS A 368 -22.94 -28.99 -12.58
CA LYS A 368 -23.53 -29.12 -13.93
C LYS A 368 -24.98 -28.56 -13.92
N PRO A 369 -25.41 -27.84 -14.96
CA PRO A 369 -26.76 -27.26 -15.01
C PRO A 369 -27.82 -28.30 -15.39
N ARG A 370 -29.00 -28.21 -14.75
CA ARG A 370 -30.20 -28.99 -15.07
C ARG A 370 -31.01 -28.29 -16.17
N SER A 371 -31.21 -28.97 -17.29
CA SER A 371 -32.14 -28.59 -18.37
C SER A 371 -33.56 -29.09 -18.04
N ARG A 372 -34.55 -28.20 -18.16
CA ARG A 372 -35.99 -28.47 -17.98
C ARG A 372 -36.57 -29.33 -19.11
N PRO A 373 -37.59 -30.18 -18.86
CA PRO A 373 -38.46 -30.70 -19.90
C PRO A 373 -39.72 -29.84 -20.02
N THR A 374 -40.14 -29.50 -21.23
CA THR A 374 -41.55 -29.22 -21.54
C THR A 374 -41.84 -29.68 -22.96
N ALA A 375 -42.92 -30.43 -23.07
CA ALA A 375 -43.37 -31.20 -24.22
C ALA A 375 -44.28 -30.38 -25.16
N VAL A 376 -44.15 -30.69 -26.46
CA VAL A 376 -45.21 -30.85 -27.49
C VAL A 376 -46.13 -29.66 -27.80
N MET A 377 -45.97 -29.10 -29.01
CA MET A 377 -46.85 -29.37 -30.17
C MET A 377 -46.02 -29.34 -31.45
#